data_AF-A0AAD7NP31-F1
#
_entry.id   AF-A0AAD7NP31-F1
#
_cell.length_a   1.000
_cell.length_b   1.000
_cell.length_c   1.000
_cell.angle_alpha   90.00
_cell.angle_beta   90.00
_cell.angle_gamma   90.00
#
_symmetry.space_group_name_H-M   'P 1'
#
loop_
_entity.id
_entity.type
_entity.pdbx_description
1 polymer ?
#
loop_
_entity_poly.entity_id
_entity_poly.type
_entity_poly.pdbx_seq_one_letter_code
_entity_poly.pdbx_strand_id
1 'polypeptide(L)'
;MLSSAPNLVDCTFRNVYFEADLPPISPVTHSSLKCLSLYGYPLLKEPLYSSSTNILWHLTLPALEHLSIGCEEITRDDLCAFLARSSPPLKSLYIYSGNDFADVEHFLQFIPTVTDLYLWEEDFAFSVINAIGSHCLPKLRNLMIYGNMYPANRPYEQLFSALSARHASGAPLQSLRILWDPSYAREDSKLYQDMITGMRKLAADGMEIRACTKTRNFI
;
A
#
# COMPACT_ATOMS: atom_id res chain seq x y z
N MET A 1 12.87 15.61 18.33
CA MET A 1 11.41 15.57 18.64
C MET A 1 10.91 14.16 18.99
N LEU A 2 11.18 13.13 18.18
CA LEU A 2 10.79 11.75 18.55
C LEU A 2 11.61 11.18 19.73
N SER A 3 12.87 11.58 19.85
CA SER A 3 13.76 11.19 20.95
C SER A 3 13.30 11.65 22.34
N SER A 4 12.48 12.70 22.43
CA SER A 4 11.96 13.23 23.70
C SER A 4 10.67 12.56 24.17
N ALA A 5 10.11 11.64 23.38
CA ALA A 5 8.83 10.97 23.68
C ALA A 5 8.95 9.44 23.61
N PRO A 6 9.81 8.79 24.41
CA PRO A 6 10.17 7.37 24.24
C PRO A 6 9.02 6.37 24.40
N ASN A 7 7.88 6.80 24.95
CA ASN A 7 6.67 5.99 25.13
C ASN A 7 5.60 6.26 24.06
N LEU A 8 5.93 7.01 23.00
CA LEU A 8 5.00 7.27 21.90
C LEU A 8 4.57 5.95 21.25
N VAL A 9 3.26 5.76 21.08
CA VAL A 9 2.65 4.55 20.49
C VAL A 9 2.12 4.82 19.10
N ASP A 10 1.62 6.03 18.87
CA ASP A 10 1.06 6.48 17.60
C ASP A 10 1.68 7.82 17.22
N CYS A 11 2.11 7.95 15.97
CA CYS A 11 2.61 9.19 15.42
C CYS A 11 2.08 9.43 14.01
N THR A 12 1.51 10.61 13.80
CA THR A 12 1.07 11.07 12.49
C THR A 12 1.75 12.38 12.13
N PHE A 13 2.48 12.37 11.02
CA PHE A 13 3.00 13.56 10.37
C PHE A 13 2.13 13.88 9.17
N ARG A 14 1.55 15.09 9.13
CA ARG A 14 0.75 15.57 8.01
C ARG A 14 1.27 16.92 7.54
N ASN A 15 1.64 17.02 6.28
CA ASN A 15 2.19 18.23 5.65
C ASN A 15 3.40 18.80 6.41
N VAL A 16 4.24 17.90 6.91
CA VAL A 16 5.46 18.29 7.62
C VAL A 16 6.59 18.29 6.61
N TYR A 17 7.21 19.45 6.44
CA TYR A 17 8.50 19.55 5.76
C TYR A 17 9.58 19.25 6.78
N PHE A 18 10.37 18.22 6.52
CA PHE A 18 11.57 17.96 7.29
C PHE A 18 12.67 18.87 6.73
N GLU A 19 12.73 20.10 7.25
CA GLU A 19 13.90 20.95 7.03
C GLU A 19 15.13 20.20 7.51
N ALA A 20 16.17 20.17 6.67
CA ALA A 20 17.43 19.53 6.97
C ALA A 20 18.19 20.34 8.04
N ASP A 21 17.73 20.29 9.29
CA ASP A 21 18.67 20.39 10.40
C ASP A 21 19.71 19.26 10.26
N LEU A 22 20.91 19.46 10.83
CA LEU A 22 21.97 18.45 10.82
C LEU A 22 21.36 17.07 11.12
N PRO A 23 21.47 16.10 10.18
CA PRO A 23 20.85 14.79 10.36
C PRO A 23 21.35 14.19 11.66
N PRO A 24 20.50 13.44 12.40
CA PRO A 24 20.92 12.84 13.65
C PRO A 24 22.14 11.95 13.38
N ILE A 25 23.15 12.09 14.24
CA ILE A 25 24.43 11.36 14.15
C ILE A 25 24.22 9.84 14.17
N SER A 26 23.08 9.38 14.70
CA SER A 26 22.67 7.97 14.71
C SER A 26 21.16 7.83 14.46
N PRO A 27 20.70 6.70 13.92
CA PRO A 27 19.27 6.41 13.80
C PRO A 27 18.57 6.45 15.16
N VAL A 28 17.44 7.14 15.21
CA VAL A 28 16.56 7.18 16.39
C VAL A 28 15.77 5.88 16.44
N THR A 29 15.98 5.09 17.49
CA THR A 29 15.21 3.87 17.74
C THR A 29 14.00 4.19 18.63
N HIS A 30 12.81 3.75 18.21
CA HIS A 30 11.58 3.94 18.99
C HIS A 30 10.88 2.61 19.23
N SER A 31 11.14 1.99 20.39
CA SER A 31 10.72 0.62 20.67
C SER A 31 9.24 0.46 21.03
N SER A 32 8.51 1.53 21.34
CA SER A 32 7.07 1.46 21.64
C SER A 32 6.16 1.92 20.51
N LEU A 33 6.70 2.47 19.41
CA LEU A 33 5.87 3.07 18.36
C LEU A 33 5.26 1.94 17.52
N LYS A 34 3.92 1.86 17.53
CA LYS A 34 3.13 0.85 16.84
C LYS A 34 2.48 1.39 15.57
N CYS A 35 2.18 2.68 15.51
CA CYS A 35 1.54 3.32 14.37
C CYS A 35 2.38 4.50 13.89
N LEU A 36 2.70 4.51 12.60
CA LEU A 36 3.34 5.64 11.92
C LEU A 36 2.54 5.99 10.66
N SER A 37 2.13 7.25 10.55
CA SER A 37 1.50 7.77 9.35
C SER A 37 2.25 9.00 8.83
N LEU A 38 2.65 8.98 7.56
CA LEU A 38 3.38 10.04 6.88
C LEU A 38 2.56 10.51 5.67
N TYR A 39 1.98 11.70 5.75
CA TYR A 39 1.21 12.31 4.67
C TYR A 39 1.83 13.64 4.26
N GLY A 40 2.09 13.83 2.96
CA GLY A 40 2.51 15.11 2.40
C GLY A 40 1.69 15.42 1.16
N TYR A 41 1.01 16.56 1.13
CA TYR A 41 0.37 17.04 -0.09
C TYR A 41 1.37 17.88 -0.91
N PRO A 42 1.53 17.61 -2.22
CA PRO A 42 2.34 18.44 -3.12
C PRO A 42 1.64 19.77 -3.49
N LEU A 43 0.67 20.24 -2.70
CA LEU A 43 -0.21 21.36 -3.07
C LEU A 43 0.49 22.73 -3.17
N LEU A 44 1.76 22.81 -2.79
CA LEU A 44 2.59 24.00 -2.99
C LEU A 44 3.60 23.71 -4.11
N LYS A 45 3.30 24.22 -5.30
CA LYS A 45 4.01 24.07 -6.57
C LYS A 45 5.42 24.69 -6.64
N GLU A 46 6.02 25.10 -5.52
CA GLU A 46 7.35 25.71 -5.58
C GLU A 46 8.42 24.71 -5.14
N PRO A 47 9.34 24.31 -6.03
CA PRO A 47 10.50 23.52 -5.68
C PRO A 47 11.53 24.45 -5.03
N LEU A 48 11.24 24.92 -3.83
CA LEU A 48 12.23 25.58 -2.99
C LEU A 48 12.79 24.50 -2.06
N TYR A 49 14.05 24.14 -2.32
CA TYR A 49 14.92 23.22 -1.57
C TYR A 49 14.90 21.74 -1.99
N SER A 50 15.93 21.39 -2.76
CA SER A 50 16.27 20.06 -3.28
C SER A 50 17.01 19.17 -2.27
N SER A 51 16.58 19.14 -1.01
CA SER A 51 17.19 18.26 -0.01
C SER A 51 16.19 17.82 1.05
N SER A 52 15.11 17.17 0.61
CA SER A 52 14.14 16.56 1.50
C SER A 52 14.82 15.39 2.23
N THR A 53 15.21 15.63 3.49
CA THR A 53 15.77 14.56 4.32
C THR A 53 14.62 13.61 4.66
N ASN A 54 14.66 12.38 4.15
CA ASN A 54 13.59 11.42 4.40
C ASN A 54 13.65 10.95 5.86
N ILE A 55 12.60 11.23 6.64
CA ILE A 55 12.51 10.82 8.04
C ILE A 55 12.74 9.30 8.21
N LEU A 56 12.33 8.49 7.23
CA LEU A 56 12.54 7.05 7.27
C LEU A 56 14.01 6.66 7.33
N TRP A 57 14.95 7.45 6.82
CA TRP A 57 16.39 7.16 6.93
C TRP A 57 16.90 7.15 8.37
N HIS A 58 16.24 7.92 9.23
CA HIS A 58 16.70 8.17 10.60
C HIS A 58 15.91 7.39 11.66
N LEU A 59 14.98 6.52 11.27
CA LEU A 59 14.13 5.80 12.20
C LEU A 59 14.42 4.29 12.21
N THR A 60 14.38 3.70 13.40
CA THR A 60 14.33 2.24 13.60
C THR A 60 13.14 1.92 14.50
N LEU A 61 12.12 1.26 13.96
CA LEU A 61 10.81 1.09 14.60
C LEU A 61 10.45 -0.40 14.74
N PRO A 62 11.09 -1.14 15.67
CA PRO A 62 10.96 -2.60 15.76
C PRO A 62 9.59 -3.10 16.26
N ALA A 63 8.77 -2.22 16.85
CA ALA A 63 7.42 -2.57 17.31
C ALA A 63 6.32 -2.08 16.36
N LEU A 64 6.67 -1.59 15.16
CA LEU A 64 5.71 -1.01 14.24
C LEU A 64 4.73 -2.07 13.71
N GLU A 65 3.44 -1.84 13.92
CA GLU A 65 2.35 -2.71 13.48
C GLU A 65 1.57 -2.09 12.31
N HIS A 66 1.54 -0.76 12.22
CA HIS A 66 0.77 -0.01 11.23
C HIS A 66 1.61 1.08 10.58
N LEU A 67 1.75 1.02 9.26
CA LEU A 67 2.49 2.00 8.47
C LEU A 67 1.60 2.57 7.36
N SER A 68 1.48 3.90 7.31
CA SER A 68 0.82 4.62 6.22
C SER A 68 1.76 5.62 5.58
N ILE A 69 2.01 5.45 4.28
CA ILE A 69 2.88 6.30 3.46
C ILE A 69 2.03 6.97 2.38
N GLY A 70 1.87 8.29 2.47
CA GLY A 70 1.27 9.14 1.45
C GLY A 70 2.11 10.38 1.19
N CYS A 71 3.43 10.20 1.14
CA CYS A 71 4.39 11.22 0.76
C CYS A 71 5.09 10.74 -0.52
N GLU A 72 5.00 11.54 -1.59
CA GLU A 72 5.55 11.21 -2.92
C GLU A 72 7.09 11.20 -2.95
N GLU A 73 7.74 11.83 -1.96
CA GLU A 73 9.20 11.90 -1.88
C GLU A 73 9.83 10.61 -1.32
N ILE A 74 9.06 9.77 -0.64
CA ILE A 74 9.56 8.52 -0.07
C ILE A 74 9.61 7.48 -1.18
N THR A 75 10.81 7.13 -1.63
CA THR A 75 10.99 6.11 -2.67
C THR A 75 10.78 4.69 -2.15
N ARG A 76 10.66 3.72 -3.06
CA ARG A 76 10.66 2.28 -2.70
C ARG A 76 11.91 1.91 -1.92
N ASP A 77 13.08 2.35 -2.37
CA ASP A 77 14.36 1.94 -1.77
C ASP A 77 14.51 2.48 -0.36
N ASP A 78 14.01 3.70 -0.10
CA ASP A 78 13.94 4.26 1.24
C ASP A 78 13.08 3.41 2.17
N LEU A 79 11.92 2.98 1.65
CA LEU A 79 10.99 2.13 2.39
C LEU A 79 11.59 0.73 2.65
N CYS A 80 12.22 0.11 1.64
CA CYS A 80 12.92 -1.17 1.80
C CYS A 80 14.05 -1.06 2.83
N ALA A 81 14.89 -0.03 2.75
CA ALA A 81 15.97 0.20 3.70
C ALA A 81 15.45 0.40 5.12
N PHE A 82 14.34 1.12 5.28
CA PHE A 82 13.65 1.29 6.55
C PHE A 82 13.08 -0.01 7.11
N LEU A 83 12.40 -0.80 6.27
CA LEU A 83 11.81 -2.08 6.66
C LEU A 83 12.89 -3.10 7.01
N ALA A 84 13.98 -3.16 6.25
CA ALA A 84 15.13 -4.01 6.54
C ALA A 84 15.73 -3.68 7.90
N ARG A 85 15.98 -2.39 8.16
CA ARG A 85 16.57 -1.92 9.42
C ARG A 85 15.64 -2.11 10.62
N SER A 86 14.35 -1.86 10.45
CA SER A 86 13.38 -1.95 11.54
C SER A 86 12.89 -3.37 11.79
N SER A 87 12.87 -4.23 10.76
CA SER A 87 12.28 -5.59 10.77
C SER A 87 10.94 -5.66 11.55
N PRO A 88 9.97 -4.79 11.24
CA PRO A 88 8.79 -4.61 12.08
C PRO A 88 7.80 -5.77 11.93
N PRO A 89 7.01 -6.10 12.98
CA PRO A 89 5.91 -7.07 12.92
C PRO A 89 4.68 -6.45 12.24
N LEU A 90 4.87 -5.90 11.03
CA LEU A 90 3.88 -5.09 10.34
C LEU A 90 2.60 -5.91 10.06
N LYS A 91 1.45 -5.37 10.48
CA LYS A 91 0.11 -5.93 10.27
C LYS A 91 -0.61 -5.22 9.13
N SER A 92 -0.55 -3.89 9.11
CA SER A 92 -1.17 -3.10 8.04
C SER A 92 -0.18 -2.18 7.34
N LEU A 93 -0.26 -2.16 6.01
CA LEU A 93 0.51 -1.27 5.16
C LEU A 93 -0.42 -0.51 4.22
N TYR A 94 -0.32 0.81 4.23
CA TYR A 94 -1.01 1.69 3.30
C TYR A 94 0.00 2.50 2.49
N ILE A 95 -0.04 2.38 1.16
CA ILE A 95 0.85 3.10 0.24
C ILE A 95 0.02 3.90 -0.74
N TYR A 96 0.22 5.21 -0.71
CA TYR A 96 -0.41 6.20 -1.59
C TYR A 96 0.57 6.82 -2.60
N SER A 97 1.86 6.49 -2.54
CA SER A 97 2.90 7.11 -3.36
C SER A 97 2.95 6.57 -4.80
N GLY A 98 3.21 7.47 -5.75
CA GLY A 98 3.49 7.23 -7.18
C GLY A 98 4.87 6.62 -7.47
N ASN A 99 5.41 5.81 -6.55
CA ASN A 99 6.73 5.24 -6.71
C ASN A 99 6.75 4.17 -7.80
N ASP A 100 7.81 4.15 -8.61
CA ASP A 100 8.08 3.02 -9.49
C ASP A 100 8.48 1.80 -8.64
N PHE A 101 7.65 0.75 -8.70
CA PHE A 101 7.91 -0.54 -8.08
C PHE A 101 8.22 -1.61 -9.14
N ALA A 102 9.20 -1.36 -10.01
CA ALA A 102 9.66 -2.34 -11.02
C ALA A 102 10.09 -3.73 -10.46
N ASP A 103 10.32 -3.85 -9.14
CA ASP A 103 10.60 -5.12 -8.46
C ASP A 103 9.74 -5.26 -7.19
N VAL A 104 8.46 -5.58 -7.40
CA VAL A 104 7.50 -5.80 -6.30
C VAL A 104 7.84 -7.03 -5.48
N GLU A 105 8.29 -8.12 -6.10
CA GLU A 105 8.56 -9.37 -5.39
C GLU A 105 9.62 -9.17 -4.31
N HIS A 106 10.69 -8.43 -4.61
CA HIS A 106 11.69 -8.07 -3.62
C HIS A 106 11.10 -7.22 -2.48
N PHE A 107 10.25 -6.24 -2.80
CA PHE A 107 9.58 -5.43 -1.77
C PHE A 107 8.70 -6.28 -0.84
N LEU A 108 7.93 -7.22 -1.39
CA LEU A 108 7.01 -8.06 -0.60
C LEU A 108 7.74 -8.95 0.42
N GLN A 109 9.00 -9.32 0.16
CA GLN A 109 9.83 -10.09 1.11
C GLN A 109 10.08 -9.35 2.44
N PHE A 110 9.99 -8.02 2.45
CA PHE A 110 10.16 -7.21 3.67
C PHE A 110 8.89 -7.11 4.53
N ILE A 111 7.75 -7.56 4.02
CA ILE A 111 6.45 -7.43 4.70
C ILE A 111 5.68 -8.77 4.81
N PRO A 112 6.34 -9.89 5.17
CA PRO A 112 5.71 -11.21 5.16
C PRO A 112 4.59 -11.38 6.20
N THR A 113 4.54 -10.48 7.19
CA THR A 113 3.56 -10.51 8.28
C THR A 113 2.27 -9.74 7.99
N VAL A 114 2.24 -8.95 6.91
CA VAL A 114 1.11 -8.05 6.62
C VAL A 114 -0.18 -8.85 6.40
N THR A 115 -1.22 -8.45 7.11
CA THR A 115 -2.58 -8.96 7.01
C THR A 115 -3.49 -8.04 6.20
N ASP A 116 -3.20 -6.73 6.21
CA ASP A 116 -4.02 -5.70 5.59
C ASP A 116 -3.15 -4.82 4.68
N LEU A 117 -3.42 -4.86 3.37
CA LEU A 117 -2.66 -4.11 2.37
C LEU A 117 -3.58 -3.16 1.60
N TYR A 118 -3.22 -1.88 1.58
CA TYR A 118 -3.97 -0.83 0.92
C TYR A 118 -3.07 -0.11 -0.09
N LEU A 119 -3.43 -0.18 -1.36
CA LEU A 119 -2.62 0.29 -2.48
C LEU A 119 -3.40 1.36 -3.23
N TRP A 120 -2.83 2.55 -3.35
CA TRP A 120 -3.48 3.65 -4.07
C TRP A 120 -3.02 3.82 -5.52
N GLU A 121 -1.80 3.37 -5.81
CA GLU A 121 -1.14 3.52 -7.12
C GLU A 121 -1.43 2.30 -8.01
N GLU A 122 -1.71 2.55 -9.28
CA GLU A 122 -2.30 1.57 -10.20
C GLU A 122 -1.30 0.53 -10.71
N ASP A 123 -0.09 0.96 -11.10
CA ASP A 123 0.94 0.06 -11.63
C ASP A 123 1.52 -0.85 -10.53
N PHE A 124 1.68 -0.31 -9.32
CA PHE A 124 2.10 -1.03 -8.14
C PHE A 124 1.04 -2.04 -7.70
N ALA A 125 -0.23 -1.63 -7.64
CA ALA A 125 -1.32 -2.55 -7.32
C ALA A 125 -1.31 -3.78 -8.23
N PHE A 126 -1.19 -3.56 -9.55
CA PHE A 126 -1.14 -4.65 -10.53
C PHE A 126 0.08 -5.57 -10.34
N SER A 127 1.24 -4.98 -10.08
CA SER A 127 2.46 -5.75 -9.84
C SER A 127 2.37 -6.58 -8.55
N VAL A 128 1.75 -6.03 -7.50
CA VAL A 128 1.44 -6.76 -6.25
C VAL A 128 0.46 -7.90 -6.50
N ILE A 129 -0.58 -7.69 -7.30
CA ILE A 129 -1.55 -8.74 -7.65
C ILE A 129 -0.86 -9.94 -8.31
N ASN A 130 0.02 -9.68 -9.29
CA ASN A 130 0.76 -10.74 -9.97
C ASN A 130 1.68 -11.49 -8.99
N ALA A 131 2.35 -10.78 -8.10
CA ALA A 131 3.24 -11.36 -7.08
C ALA A 131 2.48 -12.04 -5.91
N ILE A 132 1.23 -11.69 -5.64
CA ILE A 132 0.42 -12.35 -4.61
C ILE A 132 0.10 -13.81 -5.01
N GLY A 133 0.07 -14.09 -6.32
CA GLY A 133 -0.04 -15.45 -6.85
C GLY A 133 1.16 -16.35 -6.53
N SER A 134 2.35 -15.79 -6.28
CA SER A 134 3.59 -16.53 -6.01
C SER A 134 3.90 -16.73 -4.51
N HIS A 135 2.91 -16.59 -3.62
CA HIS A 135 3.01 -16.78 -2.16
C HIS A 135 3.85 -15.75 -1.38
N CYS A 136 4.23 -14.61 -1.97
CA CYS A 136 5.06 -13.60 -1.31
C CYS A 136 4.40 -12.93 -0.07
N LEU A 137 3.09 -13.06 0.11
CA LEU A 137 2.36 -12.53 1.26
C LEU A 137 1.46 -13.60 1.91
N PRO A 138 2.02 -14.53 2.71
CA PRO A 138 1.27 -15.69 3.20
C PRO A 138 0.18 -15.33 4.20
N LYS A 139 0.31 -14.20 4.92
CA LYS A 139 -0.66 -13.77 5.95
C LYS A 139 -1.70 -12.78 5.46
N LEU A 140 -1.61 -12.32 4.21
CA LEU A 140 -2.52 -11.32 3.67
C LEU A 140 -3.96 -11.85 3.66
N ARG A 141 -4.86 -11.08 4.29
CA ARG A 141 -6.29 -11.36 4.43
C ARG A 141 -7.14 -10.30 3.74
N ASN A 142 -6.74 -9.04 3.85
CA ASN A 142 -7.51 -7.91 3.34
C ASN A 142 -6.67 -7.14 2.33
N LEU A 143 -7.18 -7.02 1.11
CA LEU A 143 -6.56 -6.26 0.03
C LEU A 143 -7.51 -5.15 -0.40
N MET A 144 -7.06 -3.90 -0.33
CA MET A 144 -7.75 -2.77 -0.91
C MET A 144 -6.90 -2.18 -2.03
N ILE A 145 -7.49 -2.10 -3.21
CA ILE A 145 -6.88 -1.48 -4.38
C ILE A 145 -7.73 -0.28 -4.74
N TYR A 146 -7.11 0.89 -4.73
CA TYR A 146 -7.66 2.04 -5.40
C TYR A 146 -7.30 1.95 -6.87
N GLY A 147 -8.33 2.05 -7.71
CA GLY A 147 -8.15 2.10 -9.14
C GLY A 147 -9.04 3.18 -9.71
N ASN A 148 -8.47 4.24 -10.28
CA ASN A 148 -9.18 4.90 -11.38
C ASN A 148 -9.03 4.02 -12.64
N MET A 149 -9.30 2.72 -12.47
CA MET A 149 -8.62 1.63 -13.16
C MET A 149 -8.78 1.73 -14.69
N TYR A 150 -7.63 2.08 -15.29
CA TYR A 150 -7.06 1.63 -16.55
C TYR A 150 -7.27 2.45 -17.84
N PRO A 151 -6.18 2.73 -18.60
CA PRO A 151 -6.27 2.76 -20.05
C PRO A 151 -6.70 1.36 -20.53
N ALA A 152 -7.52 1.28 -21.58
CA ALA A 152 -8.21 0.09 -22.11
C ALA A 152 -7.41 -1.22 -22.37
N ASN A 153 -6.14 -1.31 -21.98
CA ASN A 153 -5.16 -2.32 -22.41
C ASN A 153 -4.68 -3.29 -21.32
N ARG A 154 -5.16 -3.26 -20.07
CA ARG A 154 -4.78 -4.26 -19.04
C ARG A 154 -6.00 -5.09 -18.58
N PRO A 155 -5.99 -6.43 -18.75
CA PRO A 155 -7.19 -7.25 -18.53
C PRO A 155 -7.38 -7.62 -17.05
N TYR A 156 -8.55 -7.28 -16.51
CA TYR A 156 -9.05 -7.73 -15.21
C TYR A 156 -9.00 -9.26 -15.03
N GLU A 157 -9.05 -10.01 -16.12
CA GLU A 157 -8.90 -11.47 -16.12
C GLU A 157 -7.64 -11.94 -15.38
N GLN A 158 -6.51 -11.22 -15.52
CA GLN A 158 -5.26 -11.59 -14.85
C GLN A 158 -5.36 -11.40 -13.33
N LEU A 159 -5.98 -10.30 -12.89
CA LEU A 159 -6.26 -10.05 -11.48
C LEU A 159 -7.10 -11.18 -10.86
N PHE A 160 -8.25 -11.47 -11.47
CA PHE A 160 -9.15 -12.48 -10.93
C PHE A 160 -8.56 -13.90 -11.01
N SER A 161 -7.73 -14.17 -12.02
CA SER A 161 -7.00 -15.44 -12.14
C SER A 161 -5.95 -15.60 -11.03
N ALA A 162 -5.15 -14.57 -10.74
CA ALA A 162 -4.17 -14.60 -9.67
C ALA A 162 -4.82 -14.79 -8.28
N LEU A 163 -5.93 -14.07 -8.04
CA LEU A 163 -6.70 -14.21 -6.79
C LEU A 163 -7.35 -15.59 -6.65
N SER A 164 -7.88 -16.14 -7.75
CA SER A 164 -8.43 -17.51 -7.78
C SER A 164 -7.34 -18.55 -7.50
N ALA A 165 -6.15 -18.41 -8.10
CA ALA A 165 -5.02 -19.32 -7.89
C ALA A 165 -4.55 -19.30 -6.43
N ARG A 166 -4.48 -18.11 -5.83
CA ARG A 166 -4.18 -17.95 -4.40
C ARG A 166 -5.24 -18.59 -3.50
N HIS A 167 -6.52 -18.46 -3.85
CA HIS A 167 -7.59 -19.12 -3.10
C HIS A 167 -7.41 -20.64 -3.14
N ALA A 168 -7.19 -21.20 -4.34
CA ALA A 168 -6.96 -22.63 -4.55
C ALA A 168 -5.71 -23.16 -3.83
N SER A 169 -4.69 -22.32 -3.61
CA SER A 169 -3.46 -22.70 -2.91
C SER A 169 -3.55 -22.67 -1.38
N GLY A 170 -4.73 -22.40 -0.82
CA GLY A 170 -4.98 -22.47 0.63
C GLY A 170 -4.63 -21.20 1.40
N ALA A 171 -4.38 -20.08 0.70
CA ALA A 171 -4.14 -18.77 1.31
C ALA A 171 -5.20 -17.73 0.89
N PRO A 172 -6.51 -18.01 1.08
CA PRO A 172 -7.57 -17.15 0.56
C PRO A 172 -7.55 -15.77 1.22
N LEU A 173 -7.80 -14.73 0.42
CA LEU A 173 -8.17 -13.43 0.96
C LEU A 173 -9.55 -13.55 1.62
N GLN A 174 -9.71 -12.88 2.76
CA GLN A 174 -11.00 -12.70 3.41
C GLN A 174 -11.79 -11.58 2.75
N SER A 175 -11.14 -10.46 2.43
CA SER A 175 -11.77 -9.32 1.78
C SER A 175 -10.92 -8.73 0.65
N LEU A 176 -11.60 -8.39 -0.44
CA LEU A 176 -11.08 -7.58 -1.53
C LEU A 176 -11.96 -6.33 -1.69
N ARG A 177 -11.35 -5.16 -1.58
CA ARG A 177 -11.99 -3.88 -1.87
C ARG A 177 -11.38 -3.27 -3.11
N ILE A 178 -12.21 -2.99 -4.11
CA ILE A 178 -11.79 -2.29 -5.31
C ILE A 178 -12.52 -0.96 -5.29
N LEU A 179 -11.78 0.13 -5.09
CA LEU A 179 -12.32 1.46 -5.29
C LEU A 179 -12.23 1.76 -6.78
N TRP A 180 -13.37 1.98 -7.43
CA TRP A 180 -13.46 2.20 -8.86
C TRP A 180 -14.25 3.47 -9.15
N ASP A 181 -13.81 4.29 -10.11
CA ASP A 181 -14.58 5.43 -10.59
C ASP A 181 -15.41 5.03 -11.83
N PRO A 182 -16.75 4.87 -11.69
CA PRO A 182 -17.62 4.41 -12.78
C PRO A 182 -17.73 5.42 -13.92
N SER A 183 -17.25 6.66 -13.75
CA SER A 183 -17.21 7.64 -14.84
C SER A 183 -16.28 7.23 -15.99
N TYR A 184 -15.37 6.26 -15.77
CA TYR A 184 -14.39 5.81 -16.75
C TYR A 184 -14.76 4.54 -17.54
N ALA A 185 -15.79 3.78 -17.15
CA ALA A 185 -16.21 2.61 -17.93
C ALA A 185 -17.72 2.60 -18.18
N ARG A 186 -18.11 2.42 -19.44
CA ARG A 186 -19.51 2.17 -19.80
C ARG A 186 -19.91 0.76 -19.36
N GLU A 187 -21.13 0.59 -18.86
CA GLU A 187 -21.65 -0.71 -18.40
C GLU A 187 -21.70 -1.78 -19.51
N ASP A 188 -21.77 -1.36 -20.77
CA ASP A 188 -21.76 -2.24 -21.94
C ASP A 188 -20.34 -2.62 -22.40
N SER A 189 -19.30 -2.03 -21.79
CA SER A 189 -17.92 -2.34 -22.16
C SER A 189 -17.55 -3.77 -21.71
N LYS A 190 -16.81 -4.48 -22.56
CA LYS A 190 -16.24 -5.79 -22.21
C LYS A 190 -15.47 -5.73 -20.88
N LEU A 191 -14.71 -4.65 -20.68
CA LEU A 191 -13.95 -4.40 -19.46
C LEU A 191 -14.82 -4.44 -18.19
N TYR A 192 -15.98 -3.78 -18.22
CA TYR A 192 -16.93 -3.81 -17.12
C TYR A 192 -17.50 -5.21 -16.88
N GLN A 193 -17.86 -5.93 -17.96
CA GLN A 193 -18.42 -7.27 -17.86
C GLN A 193 -17.41 -8.29 -17.30
N ASP A 194 -16.15 -8.22 -17.74
CA ASP A 194 -15.07 -9.06 -17.24
C ASP A 194 -14.84 -8.81 -15.74
N MET A 195 -14.87 -7.54 -15.33
CA MET A 195 -14.73 -7.15 -13.93
C MET A 195 -15.85 -7.71 -13.05
N ILE A 196 -17.12 -7.46 -13.44
CA ILE A 196 -18.28 -7.95 -12.68
C ILE A 196 -18.30 -9.48 -12.62
N THR A 197 -17.95 -10.16 -13.72
CA THR A 197 -17.88 -11.62 -13.77
C THR A 197 -16.82 -12.16 -12.82
N GLY A 198 -15.62 -11.58 -12.82
CA GLY A 198 -14.54 -11.95 -11.92
C GLY A 198 -14.89 -11.72 -10.44
N MET A 199 -15.47 -10.56 -10.10
CA MET A 199 -15.94 -10.26 -8.74
C MET A 199 -16.99 -11.26 -8.26
N ARG A 200 -17.98 -11.59 -9.09
CA ARG A 200 -19.02 -12.58 -8.75
C ARG A 200 -18.44 -13.96 -8.51
N LYS A 201 -17.43 -14.37 -9.29
CA LYS A 201 -16.74 -15.65 -9.11
C LYS A 201 -16.04 -15.71 -7.76
N LEU A 202 -15.24 -14.70 -7.41
CA LEU A 202 -14.56 -14.64 -6.11
C LEU A 202 -15.56 -14.60 -4.93
N ALA A 203 -16.67 -13.89 -5.09
CA ALA A 203 -17.73 -13.86 -4.08
C ALA A 203 -18.41 -15.22 -3.89
N ALA A 204 -18.64 -15.97 -4.97
CA ALA A 204 -19.15 -17.34 -4.90
C ALA A 204 -18.19 -18.30 -4.18
N ASP A 205 -16.89 -18.02 -4.25
CA ASP A 205 -15.83 -18.75 -3.51
C ASP A 205 -15.71 -18.28 -2.04
N GLY A 206 -16.63 -17.43 -1.56
CA GLY A 206 -16.70 -16.99 -0.16
C GLY A 206 -15.84 -15.78 0.20
N MET A 207 -15.24 -15.09 -0.78
CA MET A 207 -14.50 -13.85 -0.55
C MET A 207 -15.45 -12.65 -0.40
N GLU A 208 -15.22 -11.81 0.61
CA GLU A 208 -15.97 -10.55 0.73
C GLU A 208 -15.48 -9.54 -0.31
N ILE A 209 -16.28 -9.28 -1.34
CA ILE A 209 -15.98 -8.29 -2.38
C ILE A 209 -16.77 -7.01 -2.13
N ARG A 210 -16.08 -5.87 -2.04
CA ARG A 210 -16.74 -4.55 -2.07
C ARG A 210 -16.21 -3.73 -3.24
N ALA A 211 -17.12 -3.38 -4.15
CA ALA A 211 -16.86 -2.43 -5.22
C ALA A 211 -17.40 -1.06 -4.78
N CYS A 212 -16.51 -0.13 -4.48
CA CYS A 212 -16.91 1.20 -4.01
C CYS A 212 -16.74 2.20 -5.15
N THR A 213 -17.80 2.96 -5.45
CA THR A 213 -17.68 4.08 -6.38
C THR A 213 -17.26 5.33 -5.64
N LYS A 214 -16.39 6.15 -6.23
CA LYS A 214 -15.94 7.44 -5.65
C LYS A 214 -17.10 8.36 -5.26
N THR A 215 -18.28 8.14 -5.83
CA THR A 215 -19.50 8.93 -5.64
C THR A 215 -20.61 8.23 -4.86
N ARG A 216 -20.59 6.91 -4.64
CA ARG A 216 -21.61 6.16 -3.88
C ARG A 216 -21.07 4.86 -3.26
N ASN A 217 -21.36 4.66 -1.97
CA ASN A 217 -21.31 3.35 -1.33
C ASN A 217 -22.40 2.46 -1.95
N PHE A 218 -22.04 1.33 -2.55
CA PHE A 218 -23.00 0.29 -2.92
C PHE A 218 -22.66 -0.99 -2.15
N ILE A 219 -23.70 -1.48 -1.44
CA ILE A 219 -23.98 -2.81 -0.87
C ILE A 219 -22.81 -3.50 -0.15
#